data_AF-A0A3G8JTZ2-F1
#
_entry.id   AF-A0A3G8JTZ2-F1
#
_cell.length_a   1.000
_cell.length_b   1.000
_cell.length_c   1.000
_cell.angle_alpha   90.00
_cell.angle_beta   90.00
_cell.angle_gamma   90.00
#
_symmetry.space_group_name_H-M   'P 1'
#
loop_
_entity.id
_entity.type
_entity.pdbx_description
1 polymer ?
#
loop_
_entity_poly.entity_id
_entity_poly.type
_entity_poly.pdbx_seq_one_letter_code
_entity_poly.pdbx_strand_id
1 'polypeptide(L)'
;MPDRKHTNARHTTNNGDTLDLNPVFVRPGEATSLPKFSIPENMSLPETAYQIVHDEAMLDGNARLNLATFVSTWMDDEARKLYAETYDKNMIDKDEYPQTAAIEDRCWKIIADLWNVPDLDDSIGTSTIGSSEAAMLGGLALKRHWQARRKAEGKSIEKPNLVLSTAVQVCWEKFLNYFEVEPRWVPVTEEHFVFDGHELEKYVDENTIGVVAIVGVTYNGLYEPVKEISAKLDEIQEKTGLDIKIHVDGASGAMIAPFCQPDLEWDFRVPRVVSINTSGHKYGLVYPGLGWIIWRDTAALPESMIFHCSYLGGDMPTLALNFSRPGAQVLLQYYNFLRLGREGYRQVQQGSLDVAQYLSGNIAKMGPFELVSKGDTIPVFAWRLKRDYTDKWTLFDLSDRLRMKGWLVPAYPMADNLADMTLQRIVVRAGLSRDLADALLRDMESEIAFLDNLDAPMPREGTGSHFHH
;
A
#
# COMPACT_ATOMS: atom_id res chain seq x y z
N MET A 1 24.94 -11.49 3.47
CA MET A 1 23.68 -11.69 2.74
C MET A 1 23.94 -12.74 1.67
N PRO A 2 23.17 -13.84 1.59
CA PRO A 2 23.28 -14.71 0.44
C PRO A 2 22.74 -13.97 -0.78
N ASP A 3 23.42 -14.10 -1.92
CA ASP A 3 23.00 -13.58 -3.22
C ASP A 3 21.55 -13.98 -3.50
N ARG A 4 20.60 -13.05 -3.30
CA ARG A 4 19.25 -13.18 -3.84
C ARG A 4 19.40 -13.05 -5.36
N LYS A 5 19.49 -14.19 -6.05
CA LYS A 5 19.35 -14.24 -7.51
C LYS A 5 17.95 -13.72 -7.84
N HIS A 6 17.87 -12.46 -8.28
CA HIS A 6 16.64 -11.93 -8.88
C HIS A 6 16.32 -12.78 -10.11
N THR A 7 15.06 -13.19 -10.22
CA THR A 7 14.60 -14.03 -11.32
C THR A 7 14.68 -13.26 -12.64
N ASN A 8 14.99 -13.97 -13.74
CA ASN A 8 14.78 -13.50 -15.12
C ASN A 8 13.29 -13.39 -15.47
N ALA A 9 12.40 -13.18 -14.48
CA ALA A 9 10.95 -13.18 -14.65
C ALA A 9 10.40 -11.93 -15.34
N ARG A 10 11.28 -11.01 -15.78
CA ARG A 10 10.90 -10.13 -16.89
C ARG A 10 10.87 -11.03 -18.12
N HIS A 11 9.70 -11.54 -18.49
CA HIS A 11 9.47 -11.91 -19.88
C HIS A 11 9.75 -10.66 -20.71
N THR A 12 10.94 -10.58 -21.30
CA THR A 12 11.28 -9.52 -22.21
C THR A 12 10.51 -9.80 -23.49
N THR A 13 9.33 -9.20 -23.60
CA THR A 13 8.75 -8.91 -24.92
C THR A 13 9.65 -7.87 -25.59
N ASN A 14 9.67 -7.82 -26.92
CA ASN A 14 10.40 -6.80 -27.69
C ASN A 14 11.95 -6.86 -27.64
N ASN A 15 12.55 -8.06 -27.70
CA ASN A 15 14.02 -8.32 -27.66
C ASN A 15 14.90 -7.68 -28.76
N GLY A 16 14.33 -7.06 -29.80
CA GLY A 16 15.11 -6.38 -30.85
C GLY A 16 15.38 -4.91 -30.53
N ASP A 17 16.40 -4.30 -31.12
CA ASP A 17 16.83 -2.91 -30.82
C ASP A 17 16.01 -1.82 -31.55
N THR A 18 15.10 -2.24 -32.44
CA THR A 18 14.31 -1.37 -33.31
C THR A 18 12.81 -1.58 -33.14
N LEU A 19 12.03 -0.52 -33.40
CA LEU A 19 10.58 -0.50 -33.48
C LEU A 19 10.19 -0.39 -34.95
N ASP A 20 9.74 -1.50 -35.55
CA ASP A 20 9.25 -1.46 -36.92
C ASP A 20 7.80 -0.98 -36.95
N LEU A 21 7.54 0.04 -37.77
CA LEU A 21 6.24 0.71 -37.81
C LEU A 21 5.28 -0.02 -38.75
N ASN A 22 4.06 -0.23 -38.29
CA ASN A 22 3.01 -0.79 -39.12
C ASN A 22 2.74 0.15 -40.31
N PRO A 23 2.70 -0.34 -41.57
CA PRO A 23 2.47 0.46 -42.76
C PRO A 23 1.23 1.37 -42.73
N VAL A 24 0.22 1.06 -41.91
CA VAL A 24 -0.95 1.91 -41.69
C VAL A 24 -0.60 3.26 -41.03
N PHE A 25 0.49 3.31 -40.26
CA PHE A 25 0.97 4.51 -39.56
C PHE A 25 2.17 5.16 -40.24
N VAL A 26 2.61 4.66 -41.40
CA VAL A 26 3.74 5.19 -42.15
C VAL A 26 3.24 6.15 -43.24
N ARG A 27 3.75 7.38 -43.25
CA ARG A 27 3.54 8.34 -44.35
C ARG A 27 4.77 8.42 -45.27
N PRO A 28 4.61 8.83 -46.55
CA PRO A 28 5.76 9.02 -47.44
C PRO A 28 6.79 9.97 -46.83
N GLY A 29 8.02 9.49 -46.66
CA GLY A 29 9.13 10.25 -46.08
C GLY A 29 9.33 10.08 -44.57
N GLU A 30 8.44 9.35 -43.88
CA GLU A 30 8.65 8.97 -42.48
C GLU A 30 9.57 7.75 -42.35
N ALA A 31 10.29 7.67 -41.23
CA ALA A 31 11.05 6.48 -40.89
C ALA A 31 10.08 5.28 -40.77
N THR A 32 10.48 4.11 -41.27
CA THR A 32 9.72 2.86 -41.12
C THR A 32 10.18 2.03 -39.93
N SER A 33 11.25 2.48 -39.26
CA SER A 33 11.83 1.85 -38.08
C SER A 33 12.45 2.93 -37.19
N LEU A 34 12.28 2.82 -35.87
CA LEU A 34 12.82 3.76 -34.87
C LEU A 34 13.73 3.05 -33.85
N PRO A 35 14.79 3.70 -33.34
CA PRO A 35 15.61 3.12 -32.28
C PRO A 35 14.86 3.07 -30.94
N LYS A 36 15.02 1.97 -30.18
CA LYS A 36 14.42 1.83 -28.84
C LYS A 36 15.20 2.50 -27.72
N PHE A 37 16.53 2.56 -27.86
CA PHE A 37 17.44 2.92 -26.77
C PHE A 37 18.20 4.22 -27.02
N SER A 38 17.80 5.00 -28.02
CA SER A 38 18.32 6.34 -28.29
C SER A 38 17.19 7.25 -28.77
N ILE A 39 17.35 8.56 -28.57
CA ILE A 39 16.42 9.54 -29.13
C ILE A 39 16.51 9.46 -30.67
N PRO A 40 15.38 9.38 -31.40
CA PRO A 40 15.39 9.42 -32.86
C PRO A 40 15.96 10.73 -33.40
N GLU A 41 16.74 10.68 -34.49
CA GLU A 41 17.33 11.87 -35.14
C GLU A 41 16.28 12.84 -35.70
N ASN A 42 15.09 12.34 -36.03
CA ASN A 42 14.00 13.12 -36.64
C ASN A 42 12.73 13.02 -35.80
N MET A 43 11.89 14.04 -35.87
CA MET A 43 10.57 14.03 -35.22
C MET A 43 9.64 12.98 -35.86
N SER A 44 8.73 12.44 -35.06
CA SER A 44 7.55 11.72 -35.53
C SER A 44 6.31 12.60 -35.40
N LEU A 45 5.25 12.26 -36.14
CA LEU A 45 3.94 12.86 -35.88
C LEU A 45 3.38 12.41 -34.52
N PRO A 46 2.57 13.26 -33.85
CA PRO A 46 1.97 12.91 -32.57
C PRO A 46 1.19 11.60 -32.58
N GLU A 47 0.40 11.34 -33.64
CA GLU A 47 -0.40 10.13 -33.81
C GLU A 47 0.47 8.86 -33.96
N THR A 48 1.60 8.96 -34.66
CA THR A 48 2.54 7.84 -34.82
C THR A 48 3.21 7.52 -33.49
N ALA A 49 3.69 8.54 -32.78
CA ALA A 49 4.29 8.36 -31.46
C ALA A 49 3.27 7.81 -30.44
N TYR A 50 2.03 8.32 -30.45
CA TYR A 50 0.94 7.82 -29.61
C TYR A 50 0.69 6.33 -29.84
N GLN A 51 0.53 5.91 -31.10
CA GLN A 51 0.16 4.54 -31.41
C GLN A 51 1.24 3.54 -30.98
N ILE A 52 2.52 3.88 -31.17
CA ILE A 52 3.65 3.05 -30.72
C ILE A 52 3.57 2.82 -29.21
N VAL A 53 3.48 3.91 -28.44
CA VAL A 53 3.42 3.83 -26.97
C VAL A 53 2.15 3.11 -26.50
N HIS A 54 1.03 3.37 -27.17
CA HIS A 54 -0.25 2.71 -26.88
C HIS A 54 -0.16 1.20 -27.10
N ASP A 55 0.38 0.75 -28.23
CA ASP A 55 0.48 -0.67 -28.58
C ASP A 55 1.44 -1.42 -27.66
N GLU A 56 2.53 -0.80 -27.22
CA GLU A 56 3.41 -1.40 -26.21
C GLU A 56 2.70 -1.53 -24.85
N ALA A 57 1.98 -0.48 -24.43
CA ALA A 57 1.22 -0.50 -23.17
C ALA A 57 0.06 -1.51 -23.19
N MET A 58 -0.46 -1.90 -24.37
CA MET A 58 -1.48 -2.96 -24.48
C MET A 58 -1.00 -4.34 -24.00
N LEU A 59 0.32 -4.56 -23.90
CA LEU A 59 0.89 -5.80 -23.36
C LEU A 59 0.79 -5.89 -21.83
N ASP A 60 0.47 -4.78 -21.15
CA ASP A 60 0.17 -4.81 -19.73
C ASP A 60 -1.15 -5.56 -19.46
N GLY A 61 -1.19 -6.24 -18.31
CA GLY A 61 -2.40 -6.94 -17.88
C GLY A 61 -3.55 -5.98 -17.60
N ASN A 62 -4.79 -6.43 -17.81
CA ASN A 62 -5.98 -5.65 -17.49
C ASN A 62 -6.05 -5.36 -15.98
N ALA A 63 -5.93 -4.09 -15.59
CA ALA A 63 -5.95 -3.65 -14.21
C ALA A 63 -7.24 -4.00 -13.44
N ARG A 64 -8.37 -4.26 -14.13
CA ARG A 64 -9.63 -4.71 -13.52
C ARG A 64 -9.60 -6.17 -13.07
N LEU A 65 -8.76 -7.00 -13.70
CA LEU A 65 -8.53 -8.40 -13.33
C LEU A 65 -7.28 -8.59 -12.46
N ASN A 66 -6.58 -7.50 -12.14
CA ASN A 66 -5.46 -7.53 -11.21
C ASN A 66 -5.95 -7.65 -9.78
N LEU A 67 -5.93 -8.85 -9.19
CA LEU A 67 -6.35 -9.10 -7.81
C LEU A 67 -5.16 -9.06 -6.83
N ALA A 68 -3.96 -8.74 -7.33
CA ALA A 68 -2.76 -8.55 -6.53
C ALA A 68 -2.70 -7.15 -5.93
N THR A 69 -3.10 -6.12 -6.69
CA THR A 69 -2.91 -4.71 -6.30
C THR A 69 -3.96 -4.23 -5.30
N PHE A 70 -3.55 -3.33 -4.40
CA PHE A 70 -4.46 -2.57 -3.53
C PHE A 70 -4.95 -1.27 -4.18
N VAL A 71 -4.29 -0.85 -5.26
CA VAL A 71 -4.50 0.47 -5.85
C VAL A 71 -5.81 0.50 -6.64
N SER A 72 -6.55 1.61 -6.55
CA SER A 72 -7.78 1.80 -7.30
C SER A 72 -7.53 1.79 -8.81
N THR A 73 -8.34 1.02 -9.54
CA THR A 73 -8.23 0.86 -11.00
C THR A 73 -9.45 1.40 -11.74
N TRP A 74 -10.32 2.14 -11.04
CA TRP A 74 -11.52 2.73 -11.59
C TRP A 74 -11.94 3.94 -10.76
N MET A 75 -12.41 4.97 -11.47
CA MET A 75 -13.19 6.10 -10.96
C MET A 75 -14.27 6.39 -12.00
N ASP A 76 -15.30 7.15 -11.62
CA ASP A 76 -16.38 7.56 -12.52
C ASP A 76 -15.93 8.59 -13.57
N ASP A 77 -16.84 8.90 -14.51
CA ASP A 77 -16.54 9.78 -15.64
C ASP A 77 -16.35 11.24 -15.22
N GLU A 78 -17.02 11.70 -14.16
CA GLU A 78 -16.79 13.03 -13.61
C GLU A 78 -15.39 13.17 -13.00
N ALA A 79 -14.92 12.15 -12.28
CA ALA A 79 -13.54 12.09 -11.78
C ALA A 79 -12.52 12.09 -12.92
N ARG A 80 -12.76 11.31 -13.99
CA ARG A 80 -11.87 11.31 -15.17
C ARG A 80 -11.81 12.67 -15.85
N LYS A 81 -12.97 13.34 -15.98
CA LYS A 81 -13.05 14.70 -16.51
C LYS A 81 -12.25 15.68 -15.63
N LEU A 82 -12.47 15.65 -14.31
CA LEU A 82 -11.74 16.50 -13.36
C LEU A 82 -10.22 16.24 -13.43
N TYR A 83 -9.81 14.98 -13.55
CA TYR A 83 -8.39 14.64 -13.69
C TYR A 83 -7.79 15.25 -14.96
N ALA A 84 -8.45 15.08 -16.10
CA ALA A 84 -8.01 15.65 -17.37
C ALA A 84 -7.97 17.18 -17.36
N GLU A 85 -8.81 17.85 -16.58
CA GLU A 85 -8.83 19.30 -16.45
C GLU A 85 -7.74 19.86 -15.51
N THR A 86 -7.03 19.00 -14.76
CA THR A 86 -6.18 19.44 -13.64
C THR A 86 -4.78 18.81 -13.58
N TYR A 87 -4.35 18.07 -14.61
CA TYR A 87 -3.01 17.47 -14.65
C TYR A 87 -1.87 18.50 -14.57
N ASP A 88 -2.15 19.77 -14.90
CA ASP A 88 -1.21 20.89 -14.92
C ASP A 88 -0.99 21.53 -13.54
N LYS A 89 -1.84 21.25 -12.55
CA LYS A 89 -1.75 21.87 -11.22
C LYS A 89 -0.59 21.25 -10.44
N ASN A 90 0.40 22.06 -10.08
CA ASN A 90 1.54 21.64 -9.26
C ASN A 90 1.22 21.84 -7.77
N MET A 91 1.30 20.78 -6.97
CA MET A 91 0.89 20.82 -5.56
C MET A 91 1.78 21.70 -4.67
N ILE A 92 3.07 21.84 -5.01
CA ILE A 92 4.01 22.61 -4.18
C ILE A 92 3.91 24.13 -4.41
N ASP A 93 3.39 24.55 -5.57
CA ASP A 93 3.21 25.95 -5.97
C ASP A 93 1.93 26.50 -5.33
N LYS A 94 1.93 26.55 -3.98
CA LYS A 94 0.73 26.87 -3.20
C LYS A 94 0.23 28.31 -3.42
N ASP A 95 1.07 29.23 -3.86
CA ASP A 95 0.69 30.63 -4.12
C ASP A 95 0.05 30.80 -5.50
N GLU A 96 0.56 30.05 -6.48
CA GLU A 96 0.02 30.00 -7.83
C GLU A 96 -1.27 29.16 -7.90
N TYR A 97 -1.40 28.14 -7.04
CA TYR A 97 -2.59 27.27 -6.95
C TYR A 97 -3.22 27.24 -5.54
N PRO A 98 -3.64 28.39 -5.00
CA PRO A 98 -4.05 28.51 -3.59
C PRO A 98 -5.36 27.77 -3.29
N GLN A 99 -6.22 27.58 -4.30
CA GLN A 99 -7.43 26.77 -4.12
C GLN A 99 -7.14 25.28 -4.03
N THR A 100 -6.10 24.78 -4.72
CA THR A 100 -5.66 23.39 -4.59
C THR A 100 -5.04 23.17 -3.21
N ALA A 101 -4.22 24.12 -2.73
CA ALA A 101 -3.68 24.10 -1.37
C ALA A 101 -4.79 24.13 -0.30
N ALA A 102 -5.79 25.00 -0.44
CA ALA A 102 -6.92 25.03 0.47
C ALA A 102 -7.75 23.73 0.44
N ILE A 103 -7.82 23.03 -0.70
CA ILE A 103 -8.48 21.72 -0.80
C ILE A 103 -7.65 20.63 -0.14
N GLU A 104 -6.32 20.65 -0.26
CA GLU A 104 -5.43 19.78 0.50
C GLU A 104 -5.71 19.91 2.01
N ASP A 105 -5.85 21.14 2.50
CA ASP A 105 -6.17 21.42 3.90
C ASP A 105 -7.51 20.85 4.33
N ARG A 106 -8.55 21.03 3.50
CA ARG A 106 -9.86 20.43 3.76
C ARG A 106 -9.76 18.90 3.82
N CYS A 107 -9.02 18.29 2.90
CA CYS A 107 -8.89 16.84 2.82
C CYS A 107 -8.22 16.26 4.06
N TRP A 108 -7.05 16.74 4.47
CA TRP A 108 -6.40 16.18 5.66
C TRP A 108 -7.22 16.44 6.93
N LYS A 109 -7.92 17.57 7.03
CA LYS A 109 -8.84 17.86 8.15
C LYS A 109 -10.05 16.93 8.19
N ILE A 110 -10.64 16.61 7.04
CA ILE A 110 -11.72 15.60 6.94
C ILE A 110 -11.22 14.24 7.42
N ILE A 111 -9.99 13.87 7.05
CA ILE A 111 -9.40 12.59 7.49
C ILE A 111 -9.06 12.63 8.99
N ALA A 112 -8.56 13.75 9.51
CA ALA A 112 -8.29 13.92 10.94
C ALA A 112 -9.56 13.80 11.80
N ASP A 113 -10.68 14.41 11.38
CA ASP A 113 -12.00 14.22 11.98
C ASP A 113 -12.45 12.75 11.88
N LEU A 114 -12.27 12.12 10.72
CA LEU A 114 -12.60 10.71 10.51
C LEU A 114 -11.84 9.78 11.45
N TRP A 115 -10.63 10.16 11.86
CA TRP A 115 -9.76 9.40 12.77
C TRP A 115 -9.79 9.89 14.22
N ASN A 116 -10.82 10.67 14.58
CA ASN A 116 -11.11 11.10 15.94
C ASN A 116 -9.95 11.86 16.59
N VAL A 117 -9.33 12.79 15.86
CA VAL A 117 -8.30 13.67 16.43
C VAL A 117 -8.90 14.45 17.62
N PRO A 118 -8.16 14.64 18.74
CA PRO A 118 -8.73 15.28 19.94
C PRO A 118 -9.11 16.75 19.73
N ASP A 119 -8.29 17.48 18.96
CA ASP A 119 -8.51 18.88 18.61
C ASP A 119 -8.07 19.08 17.16
N LEU A 120 -9.01 19.45 16.29
CA LEU A 120 -8.75 19.64 14.87
C LEU A 120 -7.91 20.91 14.62
N ASP A 121 -8.07 21.93 15.44
CA ASP A 121 -7.36 23.21 15.29
C ASP A 121 -5.90 23.13 15.79
N ASP A 122 -5.61 22.20 16.71
CA ASP A 122 -4.25 21.84 17.14
C ASP A 122 -3.67 20.64 16.39
N SER A 123 -4.34 20.10 15.36
CA SER A 123 -3.80 18.98 14.56
C SER A 123 -3.10 19.46 13.28
N ILE A 124 -2.26 18.61 12.71
CA ILE A 124 -1.57 18.91 11.45
C ILE A 124 -1.47 17.68 10.56
N GLY A 125 -1.61 17.89 9.25
CA GLY A 125 -1.48 16.84 8.25
C GLY A 125 -1.01 17.38 6.91
N THR A 126 -0.69 16.48 5.98
CA THR A 126 -0.24 16.84 4.62
C THR A 126 -0.54 15.71 3.64
N SER A 127 -0.71 16.04 2.36
CA SER A 127 -0.76 15.02 1.30
C SER A 127 0.65 14.59 0.91
N THR A 128 0.75 13.33 0.48
CA THR A 128 1.98 12.71 -0.02
C THR A 128 1.69 11.99 -1.33
N ILE A 129 2.71 11.45 -2.00
CA ILE A 129 2.50 10.57 -3.17
C ILE A 129 1.86 9.22 -2.79
N GLY A 130 1.97 8.81 -1.52
CA GLY A 130 1.46 7.56 -1.01
C GLY A 130 1.95 7.27 0.41
N SER A 131 1.48 6.17 0.99
CA SER A 131 1.89 5.74 2.33
C SER A 131 3.39 5.59 2.51
N SER A 132 4.18 5.33 1.46
CA SER A 132 5.65 5.23 1.61
C SER A 132 6.29 6.54 2.07
N GLU A 133 5.96 7.67 1.44
CA GLU A 133 6.45 8.99 1.87
C GLU A 133 5.86 9.37 3.23
N ALA A 134 4.57 9.07 3.43
CA ALA A 134 3.88 9.34 4.68
C ALA A 134 4.49 8.58 5.87
N ALA A 135 4.79 7.29 5.72
CA ALA A 135 5.46 6.45 6.71
C ALA A 135 6.86 6.99 7.03
N MET A 136 7.63 7.42 6.02
CA MET A 136 8.94 8.03 6.24
C MET A 136 8.84 9.33 7.06
N LEU A 137 7.86 10.19 6.77
CA LEU A 137 7.61 11.40 7.58
C LEU A 137 7.21 11.05 9.02
N GLY A 138 6.33 10.05 9.20
CA GLY A 138 5.94 9.56 10.54
C GLY A 138 7.13 9.02 11.34
N GLY A 139 7.96 8.17 10.71
CA GLY A 139 9.17 7.63 11.31
C GLY A 139 10.22 8.71 11.62
N LEU A 140 10.38 9.71 10.76
CA LEU A 140 11.26 10.86 11.00
C LEU A 140 10.79 11.69 12.19
N ALA A 141 9.48 11.92 12.33
CA ALA A 141 8.92 12.63 13.48
C ALA A 141 9.23 11.89 14.79
N LEU A 142 9.01 10.57 14.84
CA LEU A 142 9.39 9.72 15.97
C LEU A 142 10.89 9.82 16.28
N LYS A 143 11.75 9.69 15.26
CA LYS A 143 13.21 9.79 15.41
C LYS A 143 13.63 11.14 15.99
N ARG A 144 13.08 12.25 15.47
CA ARG A 144 13.44 13.61 15.88
C ARG A 144 12.98 13.91 17.31
N HIS A 145 11.79 13.48 17.71
CA HIS A 145 11.33 13.56 19.09
C HIS A 145 12.23 12.79 20.05
N TRP A 146 12.57 11.55 19.70
CA TRP A 146 13.50 10.73 20.48
C TRP A 146 14.87 11.41 20.62
N GLN A 147 15.41 11.96 19.52
CA GLN A 147 16.69 12.68 19.54
C GLN A 147 16.65 13.92 20.44
N ALA A 148 15.57 14.72 20.36
CA ALA A 148 15.40 15.91 21.18
C ALA A 148 15.34 15.57 22.67
N ARG A 149 14.54 14.57 23.05
CA ARG A 149 14.45 14.05 24.43
C ARG A 149 15.82 13.60 24.94
N ARG A 150 16.52 12.75 24.17
CA ARG A 150 17.83 12.20 24.56
C ARG A 150 18.89 13.29 24.73
N LYS A 151 18.92 14.29 23.84
CA LYS A 151 19.80 15.46 23.95
C LYS A 151 19.52 16.26 25.22
N ALA A 152 18.25 16.52 25.53
CA ALA A 152 17.85 17.22 26.75
C ALA A 152 18.27 16.48 28.03
N GLU A 153 18.31 15.15 27.98
CA GLU A 153 18.79 14.28 29.06
C GLU A 153 20.32 14.09 29.10
N GLY A 154 21.07 14.68 28.15
CA GLY A 154 22.52 14.47 28.03
C GLY A 154 22.93 13.05 27.62
N LYS A 155 22.03 12.30 26.97
CA LYS A 155 22.26 10.91 26.55
C LYS A 155 22.55 10.80 25.04
N SER A 156 23.16 9.68 24.64
CA SER A 156 23.54 9.41 23.24
C SER A 156 22.32 9.31 22.31
N ILE A 157 22.48 9.76 21.06
CA ILE A 157 21.48 9.70 19.98
C ILE A 157 21.89 8.79 18.81
N GLU A 158 22.98 8.04 18.96
CA GLU A 158 23.67 7.37 17.84
C GLU A 158 23.01 6.06 17.38
N LYS A 159 22.17 5.45 18.22
CA LYS A 159 21.64 4.09 17.97
C LYS A 159 20.11 4.00 18.09
N PRO A 160 19.33 4.80 17.34
CA PRO A 160 17.87 4.68 17.37
C PRO A 160 17.42 3.31 16.83
N ASN A 161 16.38 2.74 17.44
CA ASN A 161 15.69 1.56 16.90
C ASN A 161 14.18 1.80 16.76
N LEU A 162 13.52 1.05 15.88
CA LEU A 162 12.08 1.06 15.69
C LEU A 162 11.55 -0.38 15.78
N VAL A 163 10.46 -0.57 16.53
CA VAL A 163 9.84 -1.88 16.74
C VAL A 163 8.65 -2.04 15.78
N LEU A 164 8.63 -3.15 15.05
CA LEU A 164 7.65 -3.42 14.00
C LEU A 164 7.60 -4.93 13.66
N SER A 165 6.48 -5.38 13.11
CA SER A 165 6.27 -6.77 12.67
C SER A 165 7.23 -7.19 11.54
N THR A 166 7.56 -8.48 11.42
CA THR A 166 8.21 -9.01 10.21
C THR A 166 7.31 -8.92 8.98
N ALA A 167 5.99 -8.77 9.16
CA ALA A 167 5.01 -8.65 8.08
C ALA A 167 4.77 -7.20 7.60
N VAL A 168 5.70 -6.28 7.88
CA VAL A 168 5.62 -4.89 7.42
C VAL A 168 5.71 -4.77 5.90
N GLN A 169 5.22 -3.64 5.39
CA GLN A 169 5.45 -3.27 4.00
C GLN A 169 6.87 -2.74 3.83
N VAL A 170 7.49 -2.99 2.66
CA VAL A 170 8.88 -2.64 2.35
C VAL A 170 9.25 -1.16 2.54
N CYS A 171 8.28 -0.24 2.60
CA CYS A 171 8.54 1.17 2.91
C CYS A 171 9.20 1.37 4.27
N TRP A 172 8.88 0.52 5.25
CA TRP A 172 9.53 0.57 6.57
C TRP A 172 10.96 0.04 6.50
N GLU A 173 11.22 -1.04 5.76
CA GLU A 173 12.60 -1.49 5.49
C GLU A 173 13.44 -0.39 4.83
N LYS A 174 12.85 0.34 3.85
CA LYS A 174 13.49 1.51 3.24
C LYS A 174 13.73 2.62 4.26
N PHE A 175 12.76 2.93 5.12
CA PHE A 175 12.94 3.93 6.17
C PHE A 175 14.09 3.56 7.10
N LEU A 176 14.10 2.33 7.62
CA LEU A 176 15.13 1.82 8.51
C LEU A 176 16.54 1.92 7.89
N ASN A 177 16.65 1.53 6.61
CA ASN A 177 17.91 1.58 5.88
C ASN A 177 18.35 3.02 5.57
N TYR A 178 17.50 3.82 4.94
CA TYR A 178 17.87 5.16 4.44
C TYR A 178 18.05 6.18 5.57
N PHE A 179 17.38 5.99 6.70
CA PHE A 179 17.47 6.88 7.84
C PHE A 179 18.22 6.26 9.02
N GLU A 180 19.00 5.20 8.80
CA GLU A 180 19.90 4.62 9.82
C GLU A 180 19.19 4.38 11.16
N VAL A 181 18.12 3.58 11.13
CA VAL A 181 17.38 3.15 12.31
C VAL A 181 17.46 1.63 12.38
N GLU A 182 17.90 1.11 13.53
CA GLU A 182 18.00 -0.33 13.76
C GLU A 182 16.59 -0.95 13.75
N PRO A 183 16.32 -1.95 12.91
CA PRO A 183 15.06 -2.68 12.96
C PRO A 183 15.00 -3.60 14.19
N ARG A 184 13.86 -3.57 14.89
CA ARG A 184 13.49 -4.59 15.87
C ARG A 184 12.27 -5.35 15.42
N TRP A 185 12.54 -6.45 14.72
CA TRP A 185 11.55 -7.31 14.11
C TRP A 185 10.82 -8.16 15.14
N VAL A 186 9.52 -7.93 15.29
CA VAL A 186 8.62 -8.84 16.02
C VAL A 186 8.16 -9.92 15.04
N PRO A 187 8.57 -11.19 15.21
CA PRO A 187 8.28 -12.24 14.26
C PRO A 187 6.81 -12.63 14.30
N VAL A 188 6.20 -12.84 13.13
CA VAL A 188 4.92 -13.55 13.04
C VAL A 188 5.14 -15.06 13.18
N THR A 189 4.20 -15.76 13.84
CA THR A 189 4.20 -17.22 14.01
C THR A 189 2.82 -17.81 13.72
N GLU A 190 2.67 -19.14 13.76
CA GLU A 190 1.36 -19.77 13.59
C GLU A 190 0.39 -19.43 14.75
N GLU A 191 0.92 -19.07 15.92
CA GLU A 191 0.13 -18.62 17.08
C GLU A 191 -0.15 -17.11 17.03
N HIS A 192 0.80 -16.33 16.51
CA HIS A 192 0.76 -14.86 16.45
C HIS A 192 0.96 -14.40 15.00
N PHE A 193 -0.08 -14.50 14.16
CA PHE A 193 -0.04 -14.16 12.73
C PHE A 193 0.12 -12.65 12.42
N VAL A 194 0.02 -11.81 13.45
CA VAL A 194 0.17 -10.36 13.39
C VAL A 194 0.93 -9.91 14.64
N PHE A 195 1.49 -8.71 14.60
CA PHE A 195 2.04 -8.12 15.82
C PHE A 195 0.89 -7.66 16.74
N ASP A 196 0.68 -8.38 17.83
CA ASP A 196 -0.43 -8.21 18.78
C ASP A 196 0.01 -7.75 20.18
N GLY A 197 1.29 -7.43 20.34
CA GLY A 197 1.90 -7.06 21.62
C GLY A 197 2.48 -8.25 22.41
N HIS A 198 2.38 -9.48 21.91
CA HIS A 198 3.03 -10.64 22.53
C HIS A 198 4.54 -10.41 22.70
N GLU A 199 5.03 -10.52 23.94
CA GLU A 199 6.43 -10.34 24.33
C GLU A 199 7.09 -9.02 23.88
N LEU A 200 6.31 -7.96 23.66
CA LEU A 200 6.79 -6.65 23.21
C LEU A 200 7.90 -6.07 24.11
N GLU A 201 7.92 -6.40 25.39
CA GLU A 201 8.97 -6.01 26.34
C GLU A 201 10.37 -6.48 25.95
N LYS A 202 10.50 -7.53 25.13
CA LYS A 202 11.80 -8.02 24.65
C LYS A 202 12.42 -7.12 23.57
N TYR A 203 11.60 -6.28 22.93
CA TYR A 203 11.98 -5.46 21.78
C TYR A 203 12.10 -3.97 22.13
N VAL A 204 11.65 -3.55 23.31
CA VAL A 204 11.65 -2.14 23.70
C VAL A 204 12.83 -1.82 24.63
N ASP A 205 13.56 -0.74 24.35
CA ASP A 205 14.57 -0.17 25.24
C ASP A 205 14.57 1.37 25.18
N GLU A 206 15.53 2.03 25.85
CA GLU A 206 15.63 3.49 25.87
C GLU A 206 15.97 4.12 24.51
N ASN A 207 16.39 3.31 23.54
CA ASN A 207 16.74 3.72 22.19
C ASN A 207 15.59 3.54 21.20
N THR A 208 14.48 2.93 21.64
CA THR A 208 13.27 2.78 20.83
C THR A 208 12.63 4.15 20.58
N ILE A 209 12.53 4.52 19.29
CA ILE A 209 11.92 5.78 18.85
C ILE A 209 10.39 5.70 18.83
N GLY A 210 9.85 4.49 18.71
CA GLY A 210 8.42 4.22 18.62
C GLY A 210 8.14 2.78 18.21
N VAL A 211 6.86 2.47 18.08
CA VAL A 211 6.32 1.22 17.57
C VAL A 211 5.45 1.52 16.35
N VAL A 212 5.50 0.66 15.33
CA VAL A 212 4.57 0.72 14.19
C VAL A 212 3.53 -0.39 14.33
N ALA A 213 2.26 -0.01 14.33
CA ALA A 213 1.14 -0.95 14.26
C ALA A 213 0.44 -0.82 12.90
N ILE A 214 0.11 -1.94 12.26
CA ILE A 214 -0.42 -1.99 10.89
C ILE A 214 -1.92 -2.31 10.91
N VAL A 215 -2.72 -1.34 10.50
CA VAL A 215 -4.16 -1.52 10.29
C VAL A 215 -4.39 -1.90 8.83
N GLY A 216 -4.18 -3.19 8.55
CA GLY A 216 -4.38 -3.83 7.26
C GLY A 216 -3.07 -4.38 6.71
N VAL A 217 -2.57 -5.44 7.33
CA VAL A 217 -1.32 -6.13 6.99
C VAL A 217 -1.35 -6.59 5.53
N THR A 218 -0.34 -6.22 4.75
CA THR A 218 -0.34 -6.46 3.30
C THR A 218 -0.39 -7.95 2.96
N TYR A 219 0.24 -8.81 3.77
CA TYR A 219 0.34 -10.25 3.51
C TYR A 219 -1.00 -11.00 3.65
N ASN A 220 -1.82 -10.67 4.65
CA ASN A 220 -3.01 -11.45 4.99
C ASN A 220 -4.27 -10.59 5.19
N GLY A 221 -4.18 -9.26 5.18
CA GLY A 221 -5.32 -8.35 5.38
C GLY A 221 -5.75 -8.18 6.84
N LEU A 222 -5.12 -8.84 7.82
CA LEU A 222 -5.51 -8.72 9.22
C LEU A 222 -5.14 -7.34 9.80
N TYR A 223 -5.75 -7.00 10.93
CA TYR A 223 -5.36 -5.84 11.74
C TYR A 223 -4.41 -6.25 12.85
N GLU A 224 -3.39 -5.45 13.07
CA GLU A 224 -2.64 -5.45 14.32
C GLU A 224 -3.46 -4.69 15.38
N PRO A 225 -3.76 -5.29 16.55
CA PRO A 225 -4.67 -4.71 17.55
C PRO A 225 -4.02 -3.54 18.28
N VAL A 226 -4.11 -2.34 17.71
CA VAL A 226 -3.48 -1.10 18.22
C VAL A 226 -3.76 -0.85 19.70
N LYS A 227 -5.00 -1.08 20.17
CA LYS A 227 -5.37 -0.91 21.58
C LYS A 227 -4.64 -1.89 22.51
N GLU A 228 -4.49 -3.15 22.09
CA GLU A 228 -3.78 -4.18 22.86
C GLU A 228 -2.27 -3.89 22.91
N ILE A 229 -1.68 -3.49 21.77
CA ILE A 229 -0.30 -3.02 21.69
C ILE A 229 -0.08 -1.82 22.63
N SER A 230 -1.02 -0.85 22.64
CA SER A 230 -0.95 0.30 23.53
C SER A 230 -1.00 -0.09 25.00
N ALA A 231 -1.92 -0.99 25.38
CA ALA A 231 -2.02 -1.48 26.75
C ALA A 231 -0.74 -2.19 27.20
N LYS A 232 -0.11 -2.96 26.32
CA LYS A 232 1.18 -3.60 26.61
C LYS A 232 2.30 -2.57 26.80
N LEU A 233 2.32 -1.49 26.02
CA LEU A 233 3.26 -0.39 26.21
C LEU A 233 3.02 0.37 27.52
N ASP A 234 1.77 0.46 28.00
CA ASP A 234 1.46 0.99 29.34
C ASP A 234 2.12 0.14 30.43
N GLU A 235 1.98 -1.19 30.38
CA GLU A 235 2.66 -2.10 31.32
C GLU A 235 4.19 -1.96 31.28
N ILE A 236 4.77 -1.78 30.10
CA ILE A 236 6.21 -1.57 29.93
C ILE A 236 6.63 -0.25 30.56
N GLN A 237 5.87 0.83 30.33
CA GLN A 237 6.16 2.14 30.91
C GLN A 237 6.07 2.10 32.44
N GLU A 238 5.08 1.41 33.02
CA GLU A 238 4.96 1.28 34.48
C GLU A 238 6.20 0.60 35.10
N LYS A 239 6.78 -0.39 34.41
CA LYS A 239 7.95 -1.14 34.90
C LYS A 239 9.28 -0.44 34.65
N THR A 240 9.40 0.31 33.56
CA THR A 240 10.69 0.79 33.04
C THR A 240 10.81 2.33 33.01
N GLY A 241 9.68 3.04 33.09
CA GLY A 241 9.58 4.48 32.86
C GLY A 241 9.66 4.89 31.38
N LEU A 242 9.75 3.94 30.44
CA LEU A 242 9.87 4.23 29.02
C LEU A 242 8.51 4.60 28.40
N ASP A 243 8.34 5.86 28.01
CA ASP A 243 7.17 6.32 27.27
C ASP A 243 7.41 6.18 25.75
N ILE A 244 6.87 5.10 25.17
CA ILE A 244 6.98 4.76 23.75
C ILE A 244 5.65 5.05 23.03
N LYS A 245 5.76 5.71 21.87
CA LYS A 245 4.61 6.13 21.06
C LYS A 245 4.35 5.18 19.90
N ILE A 246 3.13 5.21 19.36
CA ILE A 246 2.68 4.41 18.25
C ILE A 246 2.51 5.28 17.00
N HIS A 247 3.07 4.86 15.88
CA HIS A 247 2.62 5.27 14.56
C HIS A 247 1.71 4.18 13.99
N VAL A 248 0.55 4.53 13.46
CA VAL A 248 -0.32 3.57 12.78
C VAL A 248 -0.09 3.63 11.28
N ASP A 249 0.39 2.53 10.72
CA ASP A 249 0.36 2.30 9.28
C ASP A 249 -1.04 1.82 8.87
N GLY A 250 -1.88 2.80 8.56
CA GLY A 250 -3.25 2.61 8.08
C GLY A 250 -3.35 2.67 6.56
N ALA A 251 -2.30 2.31 5.81
CA ALA A 251 -2.26 2.46 4.36
C ALA A 251 -3.53 1.96 3.65
N SER A 252 -4.10 0.84 4.12
CA SER A 252 -5.35 0.30 3.62
C SER A 252 -6.51 0.50 4.60
N GLY A 253 -6.38 0.00 5.84
CA GLY A 253 -7.50 -0.10 6.77
C GLY A 253 -7.99 1.22 7.34
N ALA A 254 -7.20 2.30 7.32
CA ALA A 254 -7.65 3.61 7.79
C ALA A 254 -8.72 4.27 6.90
N MET A 255 -8.98 3.71 5.71
CA MET A 255 -10.11 4.07 4.85
C MET A 255 -11.20 2.99 4.80
N ILE A 256 -11.12 1.98 5.67
CA ILE A 256 -12.13 0.92 5.87
C ILE A 256 -12.76 1.03 7.25
N ALA A 257 -11.94 0.92 8.30
CA ALA A 257 -12.39 0.80 9.68
C ALA A 257 -13.31 1.94 10.13
N PRO A 258 -13.03 3.23 9.85
CA PRO A 258 -13.93 4.32 10.22
C PRO A 258 -15.35 4.23 9.68
N PHE A 259 -15.54 3.53 8.55
CA PHE A 259 -16.83 3.45 7.88
C PHE A 259 -17.57 2.15 8.25
N CYS A 260 -16.86 1.02 8.29
CA CYS A 260 -17.46 -0.30 8.47
C CYS A 260 -17.37 -0.85 9.89
N GLN A 261 -16.42 -0.36 10.70
CA GLN A 261 -16.12 -0.86 12.05
C GLN A 261 -15.85 0.32 13.01
N PRO A 262 -16.79 1.28 13.14
CA PRO A 262 -16.54 2.55 13.85
C PRO A 262 -16.21 2.38 15.34
N ASP A 263 -16.69 1.29 15.95
CA ASP A 263 -16.44 0.99 17.37
C ASP A 263 -15.03 0.44 17.64
N LEU A 264 -14.30 0.04 16.60
CA LEU A 264 -12.92 -0.42 16.73
C LEU A 264 -12.02 0.76 17.11
N GLU A 265 -11.36 0.66 18.26
CA GLU A 265 -10.39 1.67 18.71
C GLU A 265 -8.99 1.34 18.17
N TRP A 266 -8.64 2.02 17.08
CA TRP A 266 -7.35 1.86 16.41
C TRP A 266 -6.64 3.20 16.11
N ASP A 267 -7.38 4.30 16.21
CA ASP A 267 -7.00 5.64 15.75
C ASP A 267 -6.58 6.56 16.92
N PHE A 268 -6.78 7.87 16.79
CA PHE A 268 -6.39 8.84 17.81
C PHE A 268 -7.18 8.75 19.12
N ARG A 269 -8.22 7.90 19.21
CA ARG A 269 -8.81 7.48 20.49
C ARG A 269 -7.82 6.75 21.39
N VAL A 270 -6.82 6.07 20.82
CA VAL A 270 -5.75 5.38 21.56
C VAL A 270 -4.65 6.39 21.92
N PRO A 271 -4.42 6.75 23.20
CA PRO A 271 -3.56 7.89 23.58
C PRO A 271 -2.11 7.83 23.08
N ARG A 272 -1.56 6.62 22.90
CA ARG A 272 -0.17 6.44 22.42
C ARG A 272 0.00 6.67 20.92
N VAL A 273 -1.07 6.62 20.12
CA VAL A 273 -0.99 6.84 18.68
C VAL A 273 -0.66 8.31 18.44
N VAL A 274 0.47 8.66 17.84
CA VAL A 274 0.85 10.08 17.63
C VAL A 274 0.76 10.52 16.17
N SER A 275 0.74 9.57 15.25
CA SER A 275 0.52 9.82 13.83
C SER A 275 -0.07 8.60 13.13
N ILE A 276 -0.82 8.85 12.07
CA ILE A 276 -1.47 7.82 11.24
C ILE A 276 -1.21 8.18 9.78
N ASN A 277 -0.87 7.19 8.97
CA ASN A 277 -0.82 7.35 7.51
C ASN A 277 -1.90 6.55 6.80
N THR A 278 -2.30 6.99 5.60
CA THR A 278 -3.12 6.19 4.69
C THR A 278 -2.78 6.43 3.22
N SER A 279 -3.09 5.47 2.35
CA SER A 279 -3.01 5.65 0.90
C SER A 279 -4.40 6.01 0.36
N GLY A 280 -4.59 7.27 -0.04
CA GLY A 280 -5.80 7.70 -0.76
C GLY A 280 -6.04 6.88 -2.02
N HIS A 281 -4.96 6.45 -2.68
CA HIS A 281 -5.07 5.60 -3.86
C HIS A 281 -5.37 4.12 -3.61
N LYS A 282 -5.46 3.66 -2.36
CA LYS A 282 -5.92 2.31 -2.02
C LYS A 282 -7.43 2.36 -1.83
N TYR A 283 -7.89 2.25 -0.59
CA TYR A 283 -9.32 2.31 -0.24
C TYR A 283 -9.84 3.75 -0.09
N GLY A 284 -9.03 4.79 -0.31
CA GLY A 284 -9.51 6.16 -0.48
C GLY A 284 -10.14 6.44 -1.86
N LEU A 285 -10.16 5.43 -2.75
CA LEU A 285 -10.88 5.41 -4.04
C LEU A 285 -10.33 6.37 -5.11
N VAL A 286 -9.06 6.76 -5.03
CA VAL A 286 -8.38 7.63 -6.01
C VAL A 286 -7.37 6.86 -6.85
N TYR A 287 -7.10 7.28 -8.09
CA TYR A 287 -6.00 6.73 -8.89
C TYR A 287 -4.62 6.88 -8.21
N PRO A 288 -3.61 6.06 -8.58
CA PRO A 288 -2.27 6.11 -7.98
C PRO A 288 -1.64 7.52 -7.94
N GLY A 289 -0.88 7.81 -6.88
CA GLY A 289 -0.21 9.10 -6.65
C GLY A 289 -0.81 9.99 -5.55
N LEU A 290 -1.38 9.42 -4.49
CA LEU A 290 -1.87 10.13 -3.31
C LEU A 290 -1.83 9.28 -2.04
N GLY A 291 -1.26 9.84 -0.99
CA GLY A 291 -1.35 9.40 0.39
C GLY A 291 -1.57 10.57 1.33
N TRP A 292 -1.75 10.27 2.61
CA TRP A 292 -1.95 11.25 3.67
C TRP A 292 -1.20 10.80 4.91
N ILE A 293 -0.72 11.79 5.67
CA ILE A 293 -0.31 11.61 7.06
C ILE A 293 -0.93 12.72 7.90
N ILE A 294 -1.43 12.34 9.07
CA ILE A 294 -1.92 13.26 10.09
C ILE A 294 -1.18 12.94 11.40
N TRP A 295 -0.80 13.99 12.11
CA TRP A 295 -0.30 13.95 13.48
C TRP A 295 -1.41 14.34 14.45
N ARG A 296 -1.39 13.73 15.64
CA ARG A 296 -2.38 13.97 16.71
C ARG A 296 -2.58 15.45 16.98
N ASP A 297 -1.46 16.13 17.14
CA ASP A 297 -1.35 17.50 17.57
C ASP A 297 -0.09 18.13 16.95
N THR A 298 0.03 19.45 17.00
CA THR A 298 1.19 20.17 16.48
C THR A 298 2.48 19.75 17.19
N ALA A 299 2.40 19.40 18.48
CA ALA A 299 3.55 18.93 19.25
C ALA A 299 4.08 17.56 18.76
N ALA A 300 3.23 16.69 18.20
CA ALA A 300 3.62 15.42 17.63
C ALA A 300 4.44 15.55 16.34
N LEU A 301 4.43 16.71 15.67
CA LEU A 301 5.29 17.04 14.54
C LEU A 301 6.43 17.99 14.98
N PRO A 302 7.70 17.56 14.96
CA PRO A 302 8.82 18.44 15.30
C PRO A 302 8.93 19.62 14.33
N GLU A 303 8.95 20.86 14.86
CA GLU A 303 9.11 22.10 14.09
C GLU A 303 10.32 22.05 13.13
N SER A 304 11.40 21.36 13.53
CA SER A 304 12.60 21.15 12.70
C SER A 304 12.36 20.41 11.37
N MET A 305 11.16 19.86 11.16
CA MET A 305 10.76 19.18 9.93
C MET A 305 9.93 20.08 8.99
N ILE A 306 9.51 21.25 9.46
CA ILE A 306 8.71 22.20 8.67
C ILE A 306 9.67 23.18 7.99
N PHE A 307 9.56 23.30 6.68
CA PHE A 307 10.39 24.20 5.87
C PHE A 307 9.56 25.35 5.33
N HIS A 308 10.12 26.55 5.37
CA HIS A 308 9.49 27.78 4.90
C HIS A 308 10.10 28.20 3.57
N CYS A 309 9.32 28.15 2.49
CA CYS A 309 9.78 28.54 1.16
C CYS A 309 9.19 29.91 0.79
N SER A 310 10.06 30.91 0.57
CA SER A 310 9.68 32.31 0.29
C SER A 310 9.65 32.71 -1.18
N TYR A 311 10.26 31.93 -2.07
CA TYR A 311 10.49 32.33 -3.47
C TYR A 311 9.29 32.10 -4.40
N LEU A 312 8.28 31.36 -3.94
CA LEU A 312 7.01 31.11 -4.64
C LEU A 312 5.94 32.11 -4.15
N GLY A 313 6.28 33.39 -4.08
CA GLY A 313 5.29 34.47 -3.83
C GLY A 313 4.87 34.72 -2.36
N GLY A 314 5.22 33.87 -1.39
CA GLY A 314 4.90 34.07 0.03
C GLY A 314 5.67 33.14 0.98
N ASP A 315 5.49 33.25 2.29
CA ASP A 315 6.05 32.32 3.29
C ASP A 315 5.06 31.19 3.60
N MET A 316 5.28 30.00 3.03
CA MET A 316 4.41 28.84 3.25
C MET A 316 5.15 27.65 3.84
N PRO A 317 4.60 27.01 4.90
CA PRO A 317 5.15 25.79 5.45
C PRO A 317 4.99 24.63 4.48
N THR A 318 6.07 23.88 4.31
CA THR A 318 6.17 22.69 3.49
C THR A 318 6.65 21.52 4.34
N LEU A 319 5.97 20.38 4.18
CA LEU A 319 6.25 19.13 4.86
C LEU A 319 6.08 18.00 3.84
N ALA A 320 7.15 17.71 3.10
CA ALA A 320 7.18 16.69 2.08
C ALA A 320 8.63 16.24 1.82
N LEU A 321 8.80 15.02 1.31
CA LEU A 321 10.08 14.58 0.73
C LEU A 321 10.15 14.97 -0.74
N ASN A 322 9.01 14.93 -1.43
CA ASN A 322 8.88 15.40 -2.80
C ASN A 322 8.78 16.94 -2.86
N PHE A 323 9.11 17.50 -4.03
CA PHE A 323 8.87 18.91 -4.35
C PHE A 323 7.73 19.01 -5.38
N SER A 324 8.03 19.34 -6.65
CA SER A 324 7.01 19.41 -7.70
C SER A 324 6.32 18.06 -7.91
N ARG A 325 4.99 18.07 -7.88
CA ARG A 325 4.15 16.89 -8.14
C ARG A 325 2.73 17.31 -8.55
N PRO A 326 1.97 16.45 -9.25
CA PRO A 326 0.59 16.76 -9.61
C PRO A 326 -0.31 16.95 -8.37
N GLY A 327 -1.13 18.00 -8.39
CA GLY A 327 -2.18 18.28 -7.40
C GLY A 327 -3.53 17.66 -7.77
N ALA A 328 -3.67 17.11 -8.97
CA ALA A 328 -4.92 16.54 -9.48
C ALA A 328 -5.52 15.48 -8.53
N GLN A 329 -4.69 14.56 -8.00
CA GLN A 329 -5.19 13.49 -7.14
C GLN A 329 -5.79 14.03 -5.82
N VAL A 330 -5.30 15.15 -5.29
CA VAL A 330 -5.89 15.81 -4.12
C VAL A 330 -7.31 16.29 -4.43
N LEU A 331 -7.52 16.86 -5.62
CA LEU A 331 -8.83 17.30 -6.09
C LEU A 331 -9.78 16.11 -6.29
N LEU A 332 -9.28 14.99 -6.81
CA LEU A 332 -10.03 13.74 -6.95
C LEU A 332 -10.45 13.17 -5.59
N GLN A 333 -9.58 13.23 -4.58
CA GLN A 333 -9.90 12.78 -3.23
C GLN A 333 -11.02 13.63 -2.62
N TYR A 334 -10.93 14.96 -2.79
CA TYR A 334 -11.94 15.88 -2.31
C TYR A 334 -13.28 15.65 -3.01
N TYR A 335 -13.26 15.42 -4.32
CA TYR A 335 -14.45 15.01 -5.08
C TYR A 335 -15.10 13.76 -4.48
N ASN A 336 -14.33 12.70 -4.18
CA ASN A 336 -14.88 11.50 -3.55
C ASN A 336 -15.46 11.79 -2.15
N PHE A 337 -14.81 12.63 -1.34
CA PHE A 337 -15.35 13.03 -0.04
C PHE A 337 -16.70 13.72 -0.17
N LEU A 338 -16.85 14.64 -1.13
CA LEU A 338 -18.11 15.34 -1.36
C LEU A 338 -19.20 14.45 -1.97
N ARG A 339 -18.85 13.65 -2.99
CA ARG A 339 -19.79 12.81 -3.72
C ARG A 339 -20.33 11.67 -2.85
N LEU A 340 -19.46 11.00 -2.11
CA LEU A 340 -19.83 9.80 -1.36
C LEU A 340 -20.30 10.15 0.05
N GLY A 341 -19.65 11.10 0.72
CA GLY A 341 -19.81 11.30 2.16
C GLY A 341 -19.56 10.01 2.96
N ARG A 342 -19.88 10.02 4.26
CA ARG A 342 -19.67 8.84 5.12
C ARG A 342 -20.48 7.61 4.65
N GLU A 343 -21.72 7.82 4.23
CA GLU A 343 -22.61 6.73 3.80
C GLU A 343 -22.16 6.08 2.49
N GLY A 344 -21.75 6.85 1.48
CA GLY A 344 -21.26 6.31 0.23
C GLY A 344 -19.97 5.53 0.40
N TYR A 345 -19.03 6.03 1.21
CA TYR A 345 -17.83 5.26 1.58
C TYR A 345 -18.23 3.96 2.29
N ARG A 346 -19.10 4.01 3.31
CA ARG A 346 -19.59 2.80 4.00
C ARG A 346 -20.16 1.77 3.02
N GLN A 347 -21.02 2.18 2.09
CA GLN A 347 -21.60 1.26 1.11
C GLN A 347 -20.55 0.62 0.19
N VAL A 348 -19.60 1.41 -0.33
CA VAL A 348 -18.54 0.91 -1.22
C VAL A 348 -17.60 -0.05 -0.49
N GLN A 349 -17.17 0.30 0.73
CA GLN A 349 -16.29 -0.55 1.52
C GLN A 349 -17.00 -1.81 1.98
N GLN A 350 -18.26 -1.71 2.44
CA GLN A 350 -19.05 -2.87 2.85
C GLN A 350 -19.27 -3.83 1.69
N GLY A 351 -19.61 -3.31 0.50
CA GLY A 351 -19.75 -4.16 -0.69
C GLY A 351 -18.46 -4.91 -1.04
N SER A 352 -17.30 -4.29 -0.84
CA SER A 352 -16.00 -4.96 -1.03
C SER A 352 -15.75 -6.03 0.04
N LEU A 353 -16.09 -5.77 1.31
CA LEU A 353 -16.00 -6.74 2.42
C LEU A 353 -16.92 -7.95 2.19
N ASP A 354 -18.15 -7.71 1.71
CA ASP A 354 -19.12 -8.75 1.42
C ASP A 354 -18.63 -9.68 0.29
N VAL A 355 -18.03 -9.11 -0.77
CA VAL A 355 -17.44 -9.88 -1.86
C VAL A 355 -16.19 -10.64 -1.39
N ALA A 356 -15.34 -10.04 -0.55
CA ALA A 356 -14.17 -10.72 0.02
C ALA A 356 -14.57 -11.93 0.87
N GLN A 357 -15.53 -11.77 1.77
CA GLN A 357 -16.04 -12.86 2.61
C GLN A 357 -16.79 -13.92 1.79
N TYR A 358 -17.47 -13.53 0.72
CA TYR A 358 -18.07 -14.48 -0.20
C TYR A 358 -17.01 -15.34 -0.91
N LEU A 359 -15.97 -14.72 -1.46
CA LEU A 359 -14.88 -15.42 -2.13
C LEU A 359 -14.16 -16.35 -1.16
N SER A 360 -13.73 -15.84 0.00
CA SER A 360 -13.01 -16.62 1.00
C SER A 360 -13.84 -17.80 1.50
N GLY A 361 -15.13 -17.59 1.76
CA GLY A 361 -16.06 -18.64 2.19
C GLY A 361 -16.28 -19.76 1.17
N ASN A 362 -16.17 -19.49 -0.13
CA ASN A 362 -16.24 -20.53 -1.16
C ASN A 362 -14.89 -21.20 -1.42
N ILE A 363 -13.80 -20.44 -1.42
CA ILE A 363 -12.43 -20.97 -1.53
C ILE A 363 -12.14 -21.96 -0.39
N ALA A 364 -12.59 -21.66 0.83
CA ALA A 364 -12.48 -22.57 1.97
C ALA A 364 -13.16 -23.94 1.75
N LYS A 365 -14.16 -24.02 0.87
CA LYS A 365 -14.90 -25.24 0.54
C LYS A 365 -14.26 -26.06 -0.59
N MET A 366 -13.31 -25.49 -1.34
CA MET A 366 -12.78 -26.12 -2.56
C MET A 366 -11.97 -27.40 -2.30
N GLY A 367 -11.63 -27.74 -1.06
CA GLY A 367 -10.87 -28.95 -0.71
C GLY A 367 -9.40 -28.68 -0.33
N PRO A 368 -8.55 -28.14 -1.25
CA PRO A 368 -7.12 -28.02 -1.04
C PRO A 368 -6.70 -26.92 -0.06
N PHE A 369 -7.60 -25.99 0.28
CA PHE A 369 -7.21 -24.74 0.93
C PHE A 369 -7.58 -24.65 2.40
N GLU A 370 -6.74 -23.93 3.13
CA GLU A 370 -6.98 -23.45 4.49
C GLU A 370 -6.85 -21.92 4.48
N LEU A 371 -7.86 -21.22 4.98
CA LEU A 371 -7.83 -19.76 5.08
C LEU A 371 -6.88 -19.33 6.20
N VAL A 372 -6.02 -18.35 5.90
CA VAL A 372 -5.25 -17.61 6.91
C VAL A 372 -6.04 -16.40 7.41
N SER A 373 -6.88 -15.83 6.55
CA SER A 373 -7.78 -14.74 6.88
C SER A 373 -9.06 -14.80 6.04
N LYS A 374 -10.10 -14.07 6.46
CA LYS A 374 -11.45 -14.16 5.87
C LYS A 374 -11.84 -12.96 5.02
N GLY A 375 -11.15 -11.83 5.17
CA GLY A 375 -11.50 -10.56 4.54
C GLY A 375 -12.61 -9.80 5.27
N ASP A 376 -12.69 -9.98 6.59
CA ASP A 376 -13.62 -9.33 7.52
C ASP A 376 -13.04 -8.11 8.24
N THR A 377 -11.72 -7.90 8.16
CA THR A 377 -11.02 -6.68 8.63
C THR A 377 -10.97 -5.63 7.51
N ILE A 378 -10.15 -5.85 6.48
CA ILE A 378 -10.20 -5.18 5.18
C ILE A 378 -10.65 -6.21 4.12
N PRO A 379 -11.09 -5.79 2.91
CA PRO A 379 -11.55 -6.73 1.89
C PRO A 379 -10.38 -7.40 1.15
N VAL A 380 -9.51 -8.04 1.94
CA VAL A 380 -8.32 -8.76 1.53
C VAL A 380 -8.24 -10.03 2.37
N PHE A 381 -7.98 -11.14 1.71
CA PHE A 381 -7.80 -12.40 2.41
C PHE A 381 -6.74 -13.25 1.74
N ALA A 382 -6.12 -14.10 2.54
CA ALA A 382 -5.10 -15.04 2.10
C ALA A 382 -5.43 -16.46 2.55
N TRP A 383 -4.93 -17.42 1.79
CA TRP A 383 -5.04 -18.83 2.09
C TRP A 383 -3.74 -19.53 1.76
N ARG A 384 -3.59 -20.73 2.31
CA ARG A 384 -2.50 -21.66 1.98
C ARG A 384 -3.08 -22.97 1.46
N LEU A 385 -2.21 -23.74 0.81
CA LEU A 385 -2.49 -25.15 0.55
C LEU A 385 -2.43 -25.92 1.88
N LYS A 386 -3.38 -26.83 2.11
CA LYS A 386 -3.34 -27.75 3.24
C LYS A 386 -2.04 -28.57 3.19
N ARG A 387 -1.43 -28.77 4.36
CA ARG A 387 -0.24 -29.63 4.47
C ARG A 387 -0.55 -31.01 3.89
N ASP A 388 0.39 -31.52 3.10
CA ASP A 388 0.32 -32.84 2.46
C ASP A 388 -0.87 -33.09 1.51
N TYR A 389 -1.54 -32.03 1.03
CA TYR A 389 -2.67 -32.18 0.09
C TYR A 389 -2.24 -32.85 -1.23
N THR A 390 -1.13 -32.40 -1.82
CA THR A 390 -0.60 -32.90 -3.09
C THR A 390 0.88 -32.59 -3.21
N ASP A 391 1.62 -33.41 -3.94
CA ASP A 391 3.00 -33.16 -4.39
C ASP A 391 3.06 -32.71 -5.86
N LYS A 392 1.92 -32.66 -6.55
CA LYS A 392 1.83 -32.41 -8.00
C LYS A 392 1.97 -30.94 -8.38
N TRP A 393 1.46 -30.03 -7.55
CA TRP A 393 1.37 -28.61 -7.86
C TRP A 393 1.42 -27.74 -6.60
N THR A 394 1.67 -26.45 -6.78
CA THR A 394 1.81 -25.42 -5.73
C THR A 394 0.92 -24.22 -6.03
N LEU A 395 0.78 -23.29 -5.08
CA LEU A 395 0.01 -22.05 -5.31
C LEU A 395 0.60 -21.19 -6.45
N PHE A 396 1.90 -21.33 -6.76
CA PHE A 396 2.51 -20.68 -7.92
C PHE A 396 1.96 -21.24 -9.24
N ASP A 397 1.83 -22.56 -9.35
CA ASP A 397 1.25 -23.22 -10.52
C ASP A 397 -0.22 -22.77 -10.70
N LEU A 398 -1.00 -22.71 -9.62
CA LEU A 398 -2.38 -22.22 -9.68
C LEU A 398 -2.44 -20.74 -10.11
N SER A 399 -1.54 -19.90 -9.61
CA SER A 399 -1.42 -18.50 -10.07
C SER A 399 -1.19 -18.41 -11.58
N ASP A 400 -0.32 -19.26 -12.15
CA ASP A 400 -0.06 -19.28 -13.58
C ASP A 400 -1.26 -19.79 -14.39
N ARG A 401 -1.96 -20.82 -13.90
CA ARG A 401 -3.22 -21.29 -14.51
C ARG A 401 -4.30 -20.21 -14.54
N LEU A 402 -4.46 -19.47 -13.44
CA LEU A 402 -5.40 -18.35 -13.36
C LEU A 402 -5.00 -17.19 -14.28
N ARG A 403 -3.70 -16.95 -14.46
CA ARG A 403 -3.19 -15.95 -15.42
C ARG A 403 -3.57 -16.29 -16.86
N MET A 404 -3.64 -17.56 -17.24
CA MET A 404 -4.13 -17.98 -18.57
C MET A 404 -5.61 -17.62 -18.81
N LYS A 405 -6.36 -17.33 -17.75
CA LYS A 405 -7.75 -16.82 -17.78
C LYS A 405 -7.82 -15.30 -17.64
N GLY A 406 -6.67 -14.62 -17.51
CA GLY A 406 -6.56 -13.17 -17.32
C GLY A 406 -6.56 -12.72 -15.85
N TRP A 407 -6.75 -13.62 -14.89
CA TRP A 407 -6.73 -13.29 -13.46
C TRP A 407 -5.30 -13.19 -12.93
N LEU A 408 -4.96 -12.08 -12.30
CA LEU A 408 -3.66 -11.94 -11.62
C LEU A 408 -3.85 -12.14 -10.11
N VAL A 409 -3.67 -13.38 -9.66
CA VAL A 409 -3.81 -13.78 -8.25
C VAL A 409 -2.44 -14.22 -7.70
N PRO A 410 -1.76 -13.37 -6.91
CA PRO A 410 -0.36 -13.59 -6.53
C PRO A 410 -0.21 -14.73 -5.52
N ALA A 411 0.85 -15.53 -5.70
CA ALA A 411 1.37 -16.46 -4.70
C ALA A 411 2.75 -16.00 -4.21
N TYR A 412 3.04 -16.16 -2.92
CA TYR A 412 4.26 -15.67 -2.28
C TYR A 412 4.54 -16.36 -0.93
N PRO A 413 5.81 -16.46 -0.49
CA PRO A 413 6.12 -16.88 0.88
C PRO A 413 5.62 -15.83 1.89
N MET A 414 5.16 -16.28 3.05
CA MET A 414 4.82 -15.39 4.17
C MET A 414 6.08 -14.69 4.70
N ALA A 415 5.88 -13.72 5.58
CA ALA A 415 6.94 -12.97 6.23
C ALA A 415 7.97 -13.89 6.95
N ASP A 416 9.13 -13.32 7.27
CA ASP A 416 10.19 -14.00 8.04
C ASP A 416 9.61 -14.68 9.29
N ASN A 417 10.18 -15.84 9.64
CA ASN A 417 9.70 -16.84 10.60
C ASN A 417 8.52 -17.72 10.14
N LEU A 418 7.84 -17.37 9.04
CA LEU A 418 6.86 -18.22 8.35
C LEU A 418 7.16 -18.36 6.84
N ALA A 419 8.37 -18.06 6.38
CA ALA A 419 8.71 -18.02 4.95
C ALA A 419 8.51 -19.36 4.20
N ASP A 420 8.50 -20.49 4.90
CA ASP A 420 8.16 -21.80 4.31
C ASP A 420 6.66 -21.94 4.00
N MET A 421 5.81 -21.09 4.58
CA MET A 421 4.39 -21.01 4.29
C MET A 421 4.15 -20.18 3.04
N THR A 422 3.78 -20.82 1.94
CA THR A 422 3.31 -20.11 0.74
C THR A 422 1.86 -19.70 0.90
N LEU A 423 1.57 -18.43 0.69
CA LEU A 423 0.24 -17.85 0.63
C LEU A 423 -0.16 -17.54 -0.81
N GLN A 424 -1.46 -17.58 -1.05
CA GLN A 424 -2.09 -16.91 -2.19
C GLN A 424 -3.11 -15.91 -1.63
N ARG A 425 -3.25 -14.74 -2.27
CA ARG A 425 -4.06 -13.64 -1.75
C ARG A 425 -4.94 -13.03 -2.83
N ILE A 426 -6.15 -12.62 -2.44
CA ILE A 426 -7.01 -11.76 -3.26
C ILE A 426 -7.23 -10.43 -2.54
N VAL A 427 -7.08 -9.34 -3.29
CA VAL A 427 -7.47 -7.99 -2.89
C VAL A 427 -8.74 -7.61 -3.63
N VAL A 428 -9.83 -7.43 -2.90
CA VAL A 428 -11.13 -7.02 -3.43
C VAL A 428 -11.24 -5.51 -3.36
N ARG A 429 -11.32 -4.85 -4.52
CA ARG A 429 -11.45 -3.40 -4.64
C ARG A 429 -12.82 -3.02 -5.18
N ALA A 430 -13.15 -1.73 -5.06
CA ALA A 430 -14.32 -1.15 -5.69
C ALA A 430 -14.39 -1.54 -7.19
N GLY A 431 -15.40 -2.32 -7.52
CA GLY A 431 -15.69 -2.77 -8.88
C GLY A 431 -15.33 -4.22 -9.21
N LEU A 432 -14.82 -5.01 -8.26
CA LEU A 432 -14.94 -6.48 -8.34
C LEU A 432 -16.35 -6.86 -7.88
N SER A 433 -17.24 -7.13 -8.84
CA SER A 433 -18.63 -7.49 -8.55
C SER A 433 -18.77 -8.95 -8.09
N ARG A 434 -19.96 -9.28 -7.58
CA ARG A 434 -20.34 -10.66 -7.28
C ARG A 434 -20.27 -11.57 -8.53
N ASP A 435 -20.67 -11.07 -9.69
CA ASP A 435 -20.61 -11.84 -10.94
C ASP A 435 -19.17 -12.15 -11.37
N LEU A 436 -18.25 -11.20 -11.21
CA LEU A 436 -16.83 -11.43 -11.46
C LEU A 436 -16.23 -12.38 -10.42
N ALA A 437 -16.67 -12.30 -9.17
CA ALA A 437 -16.30 -13.26 -8.13
C ALA A 437 -16.76 -14.68 -8.49
N ASP A 438 -17.99 -14.86 -8.99
CA ASP A 438 -18.49 -16.16 -9.45
C ASP A 438 -17.71 -16.69 -10.67
N ALA A 439 -17.32 -15.81 -11.59
CA ALA A 439 -16.46 -16.18 -12.72
C ALA A 439 -15.09 -16.66 -12.25
N LEU A 440 -14.45 -15.95 -11.31
CA LEU A 440 -13.19 -16.35 -10.71
C LEU A 440 -13.30 -17.70 -10.01
N LEU A 441 -14.34 -17.93 -9.20
CA LEU A 441 -14.53 -19.19 -8.48
C LEU A 441 -14.66 -20.38 -9.45
N ARG A 442 -15.42 -20.23 -10.55
CA ARG A 442 -15.53 -21.27 -11.58
C ARG A 442 -14.20 -21.56 -12.27
N ASP A 443 -13.43 -20.51 -12.59
CA ASP A 443 -12.09 -20.70 -13.16
C ASP A 443 -11.16 -21.39 -12.16
N MET A 444 -11.19 -21.01 -10.87
CA MET A 444 -10.42 -21.67 -9.82
C MET A 444 -10.76 -23.16 -9.72
N GLU A 445 -12.04 -23.53 -9.65
CA GLU A 445 -12.48 -24.93 -9.60
C GLU A 445 -12.00 -25.72 -10.82
N SER A 446 -12.14 -25.15 -12.02
CA SER A 446 -11.69 -25.78 -13.27
C SER A 446 -10.17 -26.00 -13.27
N GLU A 447 -9.39 -25.00 -12.86
CA GLU A 447 -7.93 -25.08 -12.89
C GLU A 447 -7.37 -25.97 -11.77
N ILE A 448 -8.02 -26.02 -10.60
CA ILE A 448 -7.68 -27.00 -9.55
C ILE A 448 -7.95 -28.42 -10.05
N ALA A 449 -9.10 -28.68 -10.67
CA ALA A 449 -9.42 -29.99 -11.24
C ALA A 449 -8.43 -30.40 -12.34
N PHE A 450 -7.95 -29.46 -13.14
CA PHE A 450 -6.88 -29.71 -14.11
C PHE A 450 -5.57 -30.13 -13.41
N LEU A 451 -5.15 -29.37 -12.40
CA LEU A 451 -3.89 -29.61 -11.66
C LEU A 451 -3.92 -30.93 -10.87
N ASP A 452 -5.07 -31.30 -10.28
CA ASP A 452 -5.22 -32.56 -9.54
C ASP A 452 -5.15 -33.80 -10.46
N ASN A 453 -5.52 -33.65 -11.73
CA ASN A 453 -5.48 -34.71 -12.75
C ASN A 453 -4.10 -34.89 -13.42
N LEU A 454 -3.06 -34.16 -13.00
CA LEU A 454 -1.71 -34.37 -13.53
C LEU A 454 -1.17 -35.76 -13.14
N ASP A 455 -0.52 -36.44 -14.06
CA ASP A 455 0.10 -37.76 -13.81
C ASP A 455 1.44 -37.67 -13.05
N ALA A 456 2.07 -36.49 -13.07
CA ALA A 456 3.35 -36.21 -12.42
C ALA A 456 3.40 -34.73 -11.98
N PRO A 457 4.32 -34.37 -11.06
CA PRO A 457 4.48 -32.99 -10.64
C PRO A 457 4.79 -32.03 -11.79
N MET A 458 4.26 -30.81 -11.70
CA MET A 458 4.59 -29.72 -12.62
C MET A 458 6.11 -29.49 -12.66
N PRO A 459 6.70 -29.32 -13.86
CA PRO A 459 8.11 -28.99 -13.98
C PRO A 459 8.42 -27.69 -13.25
N ARG A 460 9.40 -27.72 -12.34
CA ARG A 460 9.87 -26.54 -11.63
C ARG A 460 11.11 -26.00 -12.34
N GLU A 461 11.03 -24.83 -12.96
CA GLU A 461 12.24 -24.06 -13.21
C GLU A 461 12.83 -23.69 -11.84
N GLY A 462 14.14 -23.87 -11.65
CA GLY A 462 14.77 -23.83 -10.34
C GLY A 462 14.39 -22.61 -9.49
N THR A 463 14.14 -22.84 -8.20
CA THR A 463 13.81 -21.90 -7.11
C THR A 463 14.05 -20.41 -7.45
N GLY A 464 13.07 -19.78 -8.08
CA GLY A 464 13.08 -18.35 -8.38
C GLY A 464 11.84 -17.70 -7.78
N SER A 465 12.01 -16.68 -6.94
CA SER A 465 10.86 -15.95 -6.40
C SER A 465 10.09 -15.24 -7.52
N HIS A 466 8.81 -15.57 -7.68
CA HIS A 466 7.88 -14.74 -8.44
C HIS A 466 7.73 -13.38 -7.74
N PHE A 467 7.51 -12.31 -8.51
CA PHE A 467 7.48 -10.93 -8.02
C PHE A 467 6.51 -10.74 -6.82
N HIS A 468 6.98 -10.06 -5.77
CA HIS A 468 6.18 -9.63 -4.62
C HIS A 468 6.00 -8.11 -4.68
N HIS A 469 4.77 -7.62 -4.45
CA HIS A 469 4.41 -6.20 -4.46
C HIS A 469 4.67 -5.51 -3.13
#